data_AF-D3SMA8-F1
#
_entry.id   AF-D3SMA8-F1
#
_cell.length_a   1.000
_cell.length_b   1.000
_cell.length_c   1.000
_cell.angle_alpha   90.00
_cell.angle_beta   90.00
_cell.angle_gamma   90.00
#
_symmetry.space_group_name_H-M   'P 1'
#
loop_
_entity.id
_entity.type
_entity.pdbx_description
1 polymer ?
#
loop_
_entity_poly.entity_id
_entity_poly.type
_entity_poly.pdbx_seq_one_letter_code
_entity_poly.pdbx_strand_id
1 'polypeptide(L)'
;MIRKVILHFTLFLAFLSLILMVAIPKFLILDRFLAEKGVYLLAQKVQEGPLSLRLSSVKIYLDNRLWSHWDYLEVSPSLGGIKVIGKCSTGSMEVFLGIGWWRVEGKEVRCIKDLNIKKVNLHVAEGMTGVFEGDIKDPYGLMAENLVINFKGKVFDLRAKVMGTEVAGSGQIVGDKINAVLISEGTRYLLSGNWKNLRIQRGP
;
A
#
# COMPACT_ATOMS: atom_id res chain seq x y z
N MET A 1 -3.51 -41.05 -36.59
CA MET A 1 -3.52 -41.55 -35.20
C MET A 1 -2.76 -40.60 -34.25
N ILE A 2 -1.52 -40.23 -34.56
CA ILE A 2 -0.66 -39.34 -33.75
C ILE A 2 -1.33 -37.98 -33.41
N ARG A 3 -1.98 -37.32 -34.37
CA ARG A 3 -2.68 -36.04 -34.15
C ARG A 3 -3.81 -36.12 -33.10
N LYS A 4 -4.51 -37.26 -33.03
CA LYS A 4 -5.55 -37.49 -32.01
C LYS A 4 -4.92 -37.70 -30.63
N VAL A 5 -3.83 -38.46 -30.55
CA VAL A 5 -3.10 -38.70 -29.29
C VAL A 5 -2.51 -37.40 -28.73
N ILE A 6 -1.88 -36.58 -29.58
CA ILE A 6 -1.35 -35.26 -29.17
C ILE A 6 -2.49 -34.36 -28.67
N LEU A 7 -3.62 -34.31 -29.38
CA LEU A 7 -4.77 -33.51 -28.96
C LEU A 7 -5.31 -33.94 -27.58
N HIS A 8 -5.46 -35.24 -27.35
CA HIS A 8 -5.94 -35.77 -26.06
C HIS A 8 -4.94 -35.48 -24.95
N PHE A 9 -3.64 -35.62 -25.22
CA PHE A 9 -2.59 -35.31 -24.27
C PHE A 9 -2.58 -33.82 -23.90
N THR A 10 -2.72 -32.91 -24.87
CA THR A 10 -2.82 -31.46 -24.60
C THR A 10 -4.09 -31.10 -23.82
N LEU A 11 -5.22 -31.75 -24.10
CA LEU A 11 -6.47 -31.54 -23.38
C LEU A 11 -6.36 -32.04 -21.93
N PHE A 12 -5.73 -33.19 -21.72
CA PHE A 12 -5.44 -33.73 -20.40
C PHE A 12 -4.55 -32.78 -19.59
N LEU A 13 -3.47 -32.27 -20.19
CA LEU A 13 -2.60 -31.28 -19.54
C LEU A 13 -3.33 -29.98 -19.19
N ALA A 14 -4.15 -29.46 -20.11
CA ALA A 14 -4.95 -28.26 -19.86
C ALA A 14 -5.94 -28.49 -18.70
N PHE A 15 -6.60 -29.64 -18.68
CA PHE A 15 -7.55 -30.00 -17.63
C PHE A 15 -6.87 -30.19 -16.27
N LEU A 16 -5.72 -30.88 -16.24
CA LEU A 16 -4.91 -31.07 -15.04
C LEU A 16 -4.44 -29.72 -14.47
N SER A 17 -3.96 -28.82 -15.33
CA SER A 17 -3.59 -27.45 -14.97
C SER A 17 -4.76 -26.68 -14.34
N LEU A 18 -5.95 -26.76 -14.95
CA LEU A 18 -7.15 -26.12 -14.45
C LEU A 18 -7.54 -26.64 -13.06
N ILE A 19 -7.50 -27.96 -12.85
CA ILE A 19 -7.78 -28.57 -11.54
C ILE A 19 -6.78 -28.08 -10.49
N LEU A 20 -5.49 -28.08 -10.81
CA LEU A 20 -4.44 -27.60 -9.90
C LEU A 20 -4.69 -26.13 -9.52
N MET A 21 -5.04 -25.25 -10.46
CA MET A 21 -5.34 -23.84 -10.17
C MET A 21 -6.53 -23.65 -9.22
N VAL A 22 -7.55 -24.51 -9.33
CA VAL A 22 -8.73 -24.46 -8.45
C VAL A 22 -8.44 -25.08 -7.08
N ALA A 23 -7.63 -26.14 -7.03
CA ALA A 23 -7.32 -26.87 -5.80
C ALA A 23 -6.27 -26.18 -4.91
N ILE A 24 -5.47 -25.25 -5.45
CA ILE A 24 -4.48 -24.50 -4.69
C ILE A 24 -5.19 -23.50 -3.74
N PRO A 25 -4.99 -23.60 -2.41
CA PRO A 25 -5.58 -22.68 -1.43
C PRO A 25 -4.86 -21.33 -1.47
N LYS A 26 -5.32 -20.45 -2.38
CA LYS A 26 -4.68 -19.15 -2.65
C LYS A 26 -4.61 -18.27 -1.41
N PHE A 27 -5.65 -18.32 -0.56
CA PHE A 27 -5.68 -17.62 0.71
C PHE A 27 -4.57 -18.08 1.66
N LEU A 28 -4.37 -19.40 1.80
CA LEU A 28 -3.37 -19.95 2.71
C LEU A 28 -1.95 -19.58 2.28
N ILE A 29 -1.70 -19.55 0.97
CA ILE A 29 -0.41 -19.11 0.42
C ILE A 29 -0.18 -17.63 0.72
N LEU A 30 -1.19 -16.78 0.49
CA LEU A 30 -1.10 -15.35 0.78
C LEU A 30 -0.89 -15.09 2.27
N ASP A 31 -1.67 -15.74 3.13
CA ASP A 31 -1.59 -15.58 4.59
C ASP A 31 -0.22 -16.00 5.11
N ARG A 32 0.30 -17.16 4.67
CA ARG A 32 1.65 -17.60 5.03
C ARG A 32 2.73 -16.61 4.58
N PHE A 33 2.64 -16.13 3.34
CA PHE A 33 3.60 -15.15 2.80
C PHE A 33 3.59 -13.83 3.59
N LEU A 34 2.41 -13.36 3.99
CA LEU A 34 2.24 -12.16 4.80
C LEU A 34 2.72 -12.37 6.25
N ALA A 35 2.42 -13.53 6.84
CA ALA A 35 2.82 -13.89 8.20
C ALA A 35 4.35 -13.96 8.34
N GLU A 36 5.07 -14.46 7.33
CA GLU A 36 6.54 -14.42 7.26
C GLU A 36 7.12 -12.98 7.29
N LYS A 37 6.28 -11.97 7.01
CA LYS A 37 6.62 -10.54 7.07
C LYS A 37 6.04 -9.83 8.29
N GLY A 38 5.43 -10.56 9.23
CA GLY A 38 4.79 -9.98 10.42
C GLY A 38 3.42 -9.33 10.16
N VAL A 39 2.83 -9.60 8.99
CA VAL A 39 1.52 -9.10 8.59
C VAL A 39 0.51 -10.24 8.73
N TYR A 40 -0.48 -10.10 9.62
CA TYR A 40 -1.51 -11.12 9.82
C TYR A 40 -2.84 -10.64 9.28
N LEU A 41 -3.53 -11.50 8.54
CA LEU A 41 -4.80 -11.17 7.90
C LEU A 41 -5.91 -12.07 8.46
N LEU A 42 -6.93 -11.45 9.03
CA LEU A 42 -8.15 -12.16 9.44
C LEU A 42 -9.31 -11.70 8.56
N ALA A 43 -10.03 -12.64 7.96
CA ALA A 43 -11.23 -12.35 7.15
C ALA A 43 -12.40 -13.19 7.66
N GLN A 44 -13.60 -12.62 7.68
CA GLN A 44 -14.80 -13.36 8.09
C GLN A 44 -15.28 -14.32 6.99
N LYS A 45 -15.10 -13.93 5.73
CA LYS A 45 -15.46 -14.75 4.57
C LYS A 45 -14.35 -14.69 3.53
N VAL A 46 -14.00 -15.86 3.01
CA VAL A 46 -13.01 -16.04 1.93
C VAL A 46 -13.73 -16.65 0.73
N GLN A 47 -13.56 -16.05 -0.44
CA GLN A 47 -14.06 -16.57 -1.72
C GLN A 47 -12.89 -16.63 -2.70
N GLU A 48 -12.53 -17.84 -3.11
CA GLU A 48 -11.45 -18.07 -4.08
C GLU A 48 -12.06 -18.27 -5.47
N GLY A 49 -11.72 -17.38 -6.40
CA GLY A 49 -11.95 -17.59 -7.83
C GLY A 49 -10.79 -18.37 -8.46
N PRO A 50 -10.79 -18.61 -9.79
CA PRO A 50 -9.69 -19.29 -10.47
C PRO A 50 -8.34 -18.58 -10.26
N LEU A 51 -8.33 -17.25 -10.39
CA LEU A 51 -7.15 -16.40 -10.22
C LEU A 51 -7.36 -15.24 -9.24
N SER A 52 -8.54 -15.11 -8.64
CA SER A 52 -8.86 -14.02 -7.73
C SER A 52 -9.12 -14.53 -6.32
N LEU A 53 -8.89 -13.67 -5.35
CA LEU A 53 -9.19 -13.89 -3.94
C LEU A 53 -10.03 -12.72 -3.46
N ARG A 54 -11.23 -12.99 -2.95
CA ARG A 54 -12.13 -11.99 -2.38
C ARG A 54 -12.34 -12.28 -0.91
N LEU A 55 -12.14 -11.26 -0.10
CA LEU A 55 -12.19 -11.31 1.34
C LEU A 55 -13.21 -10.29 1.83
N SER A 56 -14.01 -10.67 2.83
CA SER A 56 -15.01 -9.79 3.44
C SER A 56 -14.74 -9.61 4.94
N SER A 57 -14.96 -8.39 5.43
CA SER A 57 -14.69 -8.00 6.83
C SER A 57 -13.28 -8.38 7.28
N VAL A 58 -12.29 -7.81 6.59
CA VAL A 58 -10.87 -8.07 6.78
C VAL A 58 -10.31 -7.21 7.89
N LYS A 59 -9.47 -7.78 8.75
CA LYS A 59 -8.67 -7.09 9.76
C LYS A 59 -7.21 -7.43 9.50
N ILE A 60 -6.38 -6.40 9.36
CA ILE A 60 -4.94 -6.55 9.16
C ILE A 60 -4.24 -6.15 10.44
N TYR A 61 -3.37 -7.03 10.94
CA TYR A 61 -2.52 -6.78 12.10
C TYR A 61 -1.07 -6.68 11.68
N LEU A 62 -0.37 -5.70 12.23
CA LEU A 62 1.09 -5.57 12.16
C LEU A 62 1.64 -5.74 13.56
N ASP A 63 2.59 -6.66 13.75
CA ASP A 63 3.21 -6.93 15.06
C ASP A 63 2.16 -7.11 16.19
N ASN A 64 1.12 -7.90 15.93
CA ASN A 64 -0.02 -8.16 16.83
C ASN A 64 -0.91 -6.96 17.19
N ARG A 65 -0.76 -5.82 16.51
CA ARG A 65 -1.63 -4.64 16.69
C ARG A 65 -2.54 -4.48 15.49
N LEU A 66 -3.83 -4.22 15.73
CA LEU A 66 -4.77 -3.92 14.65
C LEU A 66 -4.30 -2.67 13.93
N TRP A 67 -4.01 -2.82 12.63
CA TRP A 67 -3.50 -1.74 11.79
C TRP A 67 -4.56 -1.22 10.83
N SER A 68 -5.38 -2.09 10.24
CA SER A 68 -6.50 -1.64 9.40
C SER A 68 -7.66 -2.61 9.39
N HIS A 69 -8.84 -2.10 9.05
CA HIS A 69 -10.06 -2.87 8.84
C HIS A 69 -10.63 -2.56 7.45
N TRP A 70 -11.06 -3.57 6.71
CA TRP A 70 -11.64 -3.39 5.38
C TRP A 70 -12.94 -4.18 5.27
N ASP A 71 -13.98 -3.57 4.73
CA ASP A 71 -15.24 -4.28 4.48
C ASP A 71 -15.06 -5.31 3.37
N TYR A 72 -14.22 -4.97 2.40
CA TYR A 72 -13.93 -5.80 1.24
C TYR A 72 -12.48 -5.66 0.80
N LEU A 73 -11.83 -6.78 0.50
CA LEU A 73 -10.51 -6.82 -0.12
C LEU A 73 -10.51 -7.84 -1.26
N GLU A 74 -10.10 -7.42 -2.45
CA GLU A 74 -9.95 -8.29 -3.62
C GLU A 74 -8.53 -8.24 -4.14
N VAL A 75 -7.94 -9.42 -4.33
CA VAL A 75 -6.66 -9.60 -5.01
C VAL A 75 -6.95 -10.31 -6.33
N SER A 76 -6.53 -9.74 -7.45
CA SER A 76 -6.72 -10.31 -8.77
C SER A 76 -5.55 -9.99 -9.68
N PRO A 77 -5.22 -10.84 -10.67
CA PRO A 77 -4.28 -10.47 -11.71
C PRO A 77 -4.85 -9.33 -12.56
N SER A 78 -3.96 -8.49 -13.06
CA SER A 78 -4.26 -7.45 -14.04
C SER A 78 -3.24 -7.51 -15.17
N LEU A 79 -3.51 -6.80 -16.28
CA LEU A 79 -2.55 -6.71 -17.40
C LEU A 79 -1.23 -6.10 -16.89
N GLY A 80 -0.19 -6.93 -16.82
CA GLY A 80 1.15 -6.51 -16.37
C GLY A 80 1.40 -6.59 -14.86
N GLY A 81 0.52 -7.23 -14.06
CA GLY A 81 0.77 -7.33 -12.63
C GLY A 81 -0.37 -7.90 -11.77
N ILE A 82 -0.37 -7.52 -10.49
CA ILE A 82 -1.39 -7.86 -9.49
C ILE A 82 -2.13 -6.57 -9.12
N LYS A 83 -3.46 -6.63 -9.08
CA LYS A 83 -4.34 -5.59 -8.57
C LYS A 83 -4.90 -6.00 -7.21
N VAL A 84 -4.82 -5.11 -6.23
CA VAL A 84 -5.43 -5.23 -4.92
C VAL A 84 -6.43 -4.09 -4.75
N ILE A 85 -7.68 -4.40 -4.43
CA ILE A 85 -8.74 -3.42 -4.19
C ILE A 85 -9.23 -3.58 -2.76
N GLY A 86 -9.09 -2.53 -1.95
CA GLY A 86 -9.69 -2.42 -0.63
C GLY A 86 -10.85 -1.44 -0.63
N LYS A 87 -11.96 -1.79 0.02
CA LYS A 87 -13.07 -0.87 0.30
C LYS A 87 -13.41 -0.88 1.78
N CYS A 88 -13.80 0.28 2.27
CA CYS A 88 -14.32 0.50 3.60
C CYS A 88 -15.51 1.47 3.52
N SER A 89 -16.26 1.61 4.60
CA SER A 89 -17.48 2.42 4.67
C SER A 89 -17.30 3.87 4.21
N THR A 90 -16.08 4.41 4.31
CA THR A 90 -15.78 5.81 3.98
C THR A 90 -15.17 5.99 2.59
N GLY A 91 -14.62 4.93 1.98
CA GLY A 91 -13.82 5.10 0.77
C GLY A 91 -13.15 3.82 0.27
N SER A 92 -12.24 3.99 -0.68
CA SER A 92 -11.58 2.87 -1.36
C SER A 92 -10.11 3.15 -1.63
N MET A 93 -9.34 2.07 -1.70
CA MET A 93 -7.94 2.07 -2.09
C MET A 93 -7.70 0.99 -3.15
N GLU A 94 -6.93 1.31 -4.17
CA GLU A 94 -6.46 0.38 -5.18
C GLU A 94 -4.94 0.40 -5.23
N VAL A 95 -4.33 -0.78 -5.21
CA VAL A 95 -2.89 -0.97 -5.36
C VAL A 95 -2.64 -1.84 -6.58
N PHE A 96 -1.83 -1.35 -7.50
CA PHE A 96 -1.38 -2.11 -8.66
C PHE A 96 0.11 -2.37 -8.51
N LEU A 97 0.51 -3.63 -8.60
CA LEU A 97 1.88 -4.10 -8.45
C LEU A 97 2.32 -4.72 -9.79
N GLY A 98 3.19 -4.02 -10.52
CA GLY A 98 3.81 -4.53 -11.74
C GLY A 98 5.27 -4.92 -11.53
N ILE A 99 5.92 -5.39 -12.60
CA ILE A 99 7.36 -5.71 -12.55
C ILE A 99 8.14 -4.39 -12.54
N GLY A 100 8.78 -4.08 -11.41
CA GLY A 100 9.62 -2.88 -11.26
C GLY A 100 8.84 -1.58 -11.04
N TRP A 101 7.51 -1.63 -10.93
CA TRP A 101 6.68 -0.46 -10.63
C TRP A 101 5.48 -0.81 -9.76
N TRP A 102 4.98 0.15 -9.00
CA TRP A 102 3.71 0.05 -8.30
C TRP A 102 2.94 1.36 -8.34
N ARG A 103 1.62 1.28 -8.20
CA ARG A 103 0.72 2.44 -8.15
C ARG A 103 -0.28 2.26 -7.01
N VAL A 104 -0.51 3.30 -6.23
CA VAL A 104 -1.51 3.34 -5.18
C VAL A 104 -2.44 4.50 -5.46
N GLU A 105 -3.73 4.21 -5.53
CA GLU A 105 -4.79 5.20 -5.62
C GLU A 105 -5.77 5.02 -4.47
N GLY A 106 -6.32 6.11 -3.98
CA GLY A 106 -7.33 6.03 -2.95
C GLY A 106 -7.97 7.37 -2.67
N LYS A 107 -9.18 7.30 -2.14
CA LYS A 107 -9.98 8.46 -1.78
C LYS A 107 -10.77 8.14 -0.52
N GLU A 108 -10.74 9.08 0.43
CA GLU A 108 -11.54 9.04 1.66
C GLU A 108 -11.38 7.74 2.50
N VAL A 109 -10.15 7.24 2.63
CA VAL A 109 -9.86 6.01 3.38
C VAL A 109 -9.60 6.34 4.86
N ARG A 110 -10.51 5.91 5.74
CA ARG A 110 -10.43 6.12 7.21
C ARG A 110 -10.27 4.86 8.03
N CYS A 111 -10.09 3.74 7.34
CA CYS A 111 -10.10 2.42 7.95
C CYS A 111 -8.70 1.90 8.33
N ILE A 112 -7.69 2.77 8.19
CA ILE A 112 -6.31 2.53 8.62
C ILE A 112 -6.11 3.29 9.94
N LYS A 113 -5.58 2.59 10.93
CA LYS A 113 -5.33 3.16 12.25
C LYS A 113 -4.33 4.31 12.13
N ASP A 114 -4.64 5.41 12.82
CA ASP A 114 -3.79 6.60 12.90
C ASP A 114 -3.55 7.32 11.55
N LEU A 115 -4.29 6.95 10.50
CA LEU A 115 -4.16 7.51 9.15
C LEU A 115 -5.53 7.75 8.52
N ASN A 116 -5.83 9.02 8.21
CA ASN A 116 -7.01 9.42 7.44
C ASN A 116 -6.57 9.92 6.07
N ILE A 117 -6.75 9.11 5.03
CA ILE A 117 -6.35 9.46 3.67
C ILE A 117 -7.52 10.18 3.00
N LYS A 118 -7.34 11.46 2.69
CA LYS A 118 -8.30 12.23 1.87
C LYS A 118 -8.15 11.84 0.41
N LYS A 119 -6.91 11.80 -0.08
CA LYS A 119 -6.56 11.42 -1.44
C LYS A 119 -5.15 10.85 -1.48
N VAL A 120 -4.96 9.78 -2.23
CA VAL A 120 -3.63 9.28 -2.57
C VAL A 120 -3.65 8.90 -4.04
N ASN A 121 -2.63 9.32 -4.77
CA ASN A 121 -2.35 8.87 -6.12
C ASN A 121 -0.83 8.90 -6.27
N LEU A 122 -0.19 7.77 -6.02
CA LEU A 122 1.25 7.61 -6.04
C LEU A 122 1.61 6.57 -7.10
N HIS A 123 2.60 6.89 -7.93
CA HIS A 123 3.20 5.97 -8.87
C HIS A 123 4.70 5.88 -8.59
N VAL A 124 5.21 4.66 -8.46
CA VAL A 124 6.61 4.38 -8.18
C VAL A 124 7.18 3.49 -9.27
N ALA A 125 8.21 3.98 -9.95
CA ALA A 125 9.05 3.24 -10.88
C ALA A 125 10.52 3.55 -10.56
N GLU A 126 11.19 4.42 -11.33
CA GLU A 126 12.55 4.92 -11.04
C GLU A 126 12.58 6.08 -10.02
N GLY A 127 11.41 6.49 -9.56
CA GLY A 127 11.16 7.52 -8.56
C GLY A 127 9.69 7.51 -8.16
N MET A 128 9.30 8.37 -7.23
CA MET A 128 7.92 8.50 -6.77
C MET A 128 7.28 9.74 -7.39
N THR A 129 6.11 9.60 -8.01
CA THR A 129 5.34 10.72 -8.56
C THR A 129 3.92 10.70 -8.04
N GLY A 130 3.34 11.88 -7.91
CA GLY A 130 1.94 12.05 -7.53
C GLY A 130 1.77 12.70 -6.16
N VAL A 131 0.63 12.46 -5.52
CA VAL A 131 0.19 13.25 -4.37
C VAL A 131 -0.36 12.34 -3.28
N PHE A 132 0.02 12.64 -2.04
CA PHE A 132 -0.62 12.14 -0.83
C PHE A 132 -1.25 13.31 -0.07
N GLU A 133 -2.52 13.18 0.30
CA GLU A 133 -3.28 14.12 1.12
C GLU A 133 -3.99 13.37 2.23
N GLY A 134 -3.75 13.76 3.48
CA GLY A 134 -4.38 13.11 4.61
C GLY A 134 -4.05 13.76 5.95
N ASP A 135 -4.53 13.11 7.00
CA ASP A 135 -4.19 13.45 8.38
C ASP A 135 -3.48 12.24 9.00
N ILE A 136 -2.38 12.48 9.70
CA ILE A 136 -1.59 11.43 10.35
C ILE A 136 -1.55 11.71 11.84
N LYS A 137 -1.78 10.66 12.64
CA LYS A 137 -1.59 10.68 14.08
C LYS A 137 -0.35 9.84 14.43
N ASP A 138 0.53 10.39 15.24
CA ASP A 138 1.65 9.66 15.80
C ASP A 138 1.24 8.91 17.10
N PRO A 139 1.89 7.78 17.43
CA PRO A 139 1.74 7.08 18.71
C PRO A 139 1.72 7.95 19.97
N TYR A 140 2.42 9.08 20.03
CA TYR A 140 2.44 9.99 21.18
C TYR A 140 1.29 11.02 21.16
N GLY A 141 0.37 10.92 20.19
CA GLY A 141 -0.81 11.75 20.09
C GLY A 141 -0.64 13.03 19.27
N LEU A 142 0.54 13.27 18.69
CA LEU A 142 0.77 14.38 17.78
C LEU A 142 -0.02 14.17 16.49
N MET A 143 -0.75 15.20 16.05
CA MET A 143 -1.56 15.17 14.84
C MET A 143 -0.99 16.12 13.80
N ALA A 144 -0.67 15.57 12.63
CA ALA A 144 -0.38 16.32 11.42
C ALA A 144 -1.66 16.39 10.59
N GLU A 145 -2.34 17.53 10.65
CA GLU A 145 -3.55 17.82 9.91
C GLU A 145 -3.23 18.35 8.52
N ASN A 146 -4.08 18.04 7.53
CA ASN A 146 -3.95 18.55 6.16
C ASN A 146 -2.54 18.34 5.59
N LEU A 147 -1.93 17.19 5.88
CA LEU A 147 -0.66 16.80 5.31
C LEU A 147 -0.84 16.60 3.81
N VAL A 148 -0.14 17.40 3.03
CA VAL A 148 -0.05 17.31 1.57
C VAL A 148 1.41 17.08 1.21
N ILE A 149 1.68 15.96 0.53
CA ILE A 149 2.99 15.64 0.00
C ILE A 149 2.88 15.47 -1.51
N ASN A 150 3.61 16.29 -2.26
CA ASN A 150 3.68 16.23 -3.72
C ASN A 150 5.03 15.66 -4.14
N PHE A 151 5.02 14.47 -4.73
CA PHE A 151 6.22 13.79 -5.21
C PHE A 151 6.46 14.06 -6.71
N LYS A 152 7.71 14.38 -7.06
CA LYS A 152 8.17 14.65 -8.43
C LYS A 152 9.50 13.91 -8.68
N GLY A 153 9.42 12.58 -8.78
CA GLY A 153 10.58 11.71 -8.98
C GLY A 153 11.34 11.48 -7.68
N LYS A 154 12.52 12.08 -7.54
CA LYS A 154 13.34 11.98 -6.32
C LYS A 154 13.08 13.10 -5.33
N VAL A 155 12.38 14.16 -5.71
CA VAL A 155 12.10 15.31 -4.84
C VAL A 155 10.63 15.32 -4.41
N PHE A 156 10.35 15.93 -3.28
CA PHE A 156 9.00 16.14 -2.80
C PHE A 156 8.83 17.49 -2.11
N ASP A 157 7.62 18.04 -2.23
CA ASP A 157 7.17 19.21 -1.49
C ASP A 157 6.17 18.74 -0.41
N LEU A 158 6.30 19.26 0.81
CA LEU A 158 5.47 18.90 1.95
C LEU A 158 4.82 20.15 2.56
N ARG A 159 3.55 20.04 2.93
CA ARG A 159 2.83 21.02 3.77
C ARG A 159 1.98 20.28 4.77
N ALA A 160 1.94 20.72 6.01
CA ALA A 160 1.10 20.16 7.05
C ALA A 160 0.79 21.21 8.11
N LYS A 161 -0.22 20.94 8.93
CA LYS A 161 -0.49 21.70 10.15
C LYS A 161 -0.25 20.80 11.35
N VAL A 162 0.72 21.14 12.19
CA VAL A 162 1.11 20.36 13.37
C VAL A 162 0.87 21.22 14.60
N MET A 163 0.03 20.76 15.52
CA MET A 163 -0.32 21.49 16.75
C MET A 163 -0.78 22.95 16.54
N GLY A 164 -1.46 23.23 15.44
CA GLY A 164 -1.92 24.59 15.11
C GLY A 164 -0.98 25.37 14.19
N THR A 165 0.28 24.96 14.08
CA THR A 165 1.30 25.67 13.32
C THR A 165 1.46 25.08 11.91
N GLU A 166 1.57 25.95 10.91
CA GLU A 166 1.87 25.53 9.54
C GLU A 166 3.35 25.17 9.39
N VAL A 167 3.58 23.98 8.85
CA VAL A 167 4.90 23.46 8.50
C VAL A 167 4.93 23.23 7.00
N ALA A 168 5.89 23.87 6.32
CA ALA A 168 6.08 23.69 4.89
C ALA A 168 7.55 23.40 4.59
N GLY A 169 7.83 22.58 3.58
CA GLY A 169 9.19 22.21 3.26
C GLY A 169 9.32 21.45 1.97
N SER A 170 10.56 21.13 1.63
CA SER A 170 10.88 20.29 0.48
C SER A 170 12.05 19.38 0.80
N GLY A 171 12.12 18.26 0.10
CA GLY A 171 13.12 17.24 0.34
C GLY A 171 13.41 16.37 -0.86
N GLN A 172 14.32 15.44 -0.65
CA GLN A 172 14.77 14.49 -1.64
C GLN A 172 14.89 13.09 -1.01
N ILE A 173 14.52 12.09 -1.79
CA ILE A 173 14.68 10.67 -1.53
C ILE A 173 15.83 10.16 -2.41
N VAL A 174 16.87 9.61 -1.79
CA VAL A 174 18.03 9.02 -2.48
C VAL A 174 18.26 7.62 -1.91
N GLY A 175 17.83 6.59 -2.65
CA GLY A 175 17.83 5.21 -2.16
C GLY A 175 16.86 5.07 -0.99
N ASP A 176 17.36 4.62 0.17
CA ASP A 176 16.61 4.52 1.42
C ASP A 176 16.64 5.80 2.26
N LYS A 177 17.45 6.79 1.86
CA LYS A 177 17.65 8.03 2.61
C LYS A 177 16.66 9.11 2.22
N ILE A 178 16.16 9.80 3.23
CA ILE A 178 15.28 10.96 3.12
C ILE A 178 16.03 12.15 3.71
N ASN A 179 16.07 13.25 2.97
CA ASN A 179 16.58 14.53 3.45
C ASN A 179 15.57 15.61 3.11
N ALA A 180 15.15 16.43 4.07
CA ALA A 180 14.23 17.53 3.84
C ALA A 180 14.56 18.73 4.71
N VAL A 181 14.16 19.89 4.23
CA VAL A 181 14.17 21.14 4.98
C VAL A 181 12.72 21.51 5.24
N LEU A 182 12.36 21.65 6.51
CA LEU A 182 11.06 22.10 6.96
C LEU A 182 11.19 23.50 7.56
N ILE A 183 10.18 24.35 7.34
CA ILE A 183 10.09 25.70 7.88
C ILE A 183 8.78 25.77 8.66
N SER A 184 8.89 26.23 9.90
CA SER A 184 7.76 26.43 10.81
C SER A 184 8.02 27.69 11.61
N GLU A 185 7.12 28.67 11.56
CA GLU A 185 7.24 29.95 12.29
C GLU A 185 8.60 30.65 12.10
N GLY A 186 9.13 30.64 10.87
CA GLY A 186 10.44 31.23 10.55
C GLY A 186 11.65 30.44 11.07
N THR A 187 11.44 29.34 11.80
CA THR A 187 12.50 28.43 12.21
C THR A 187 12.69 27.33 11.16
N ARG A 188 13.95 27.10 10.80
CA ARG A 188 14.35 26.02 9.89
C ARG A 188 14.61 24.74 10.68
N TYR A 189 14.11 23.62 10.16
CA TYR A 189 14.36 22.27 10.66
C TYR A 189 14.90 21.40 9.54
N LEU A 190 15.85 20.54 9.87
CA LEU A 190 16.45 19.57 8.98
C LEU A 190 15.92 18.18 9.37
N LEU A 191 15.23 17.54 8.43
CA LEU A 191 14.77 16.17 8.55
C LEU A 191 15.72 15.28 7.74
N SER A 192 16.39 14.33 8.38
CA SER A 192 17.30 13.41 7.70
C SER A 192 17.25 12.02 8.31
N GLY A 193 17.45 10.99 7.49
CA GLY A 193 17.43 9.60 7.96
C GLY A 193 16.94 8.63 6.89
N ASN A 194 16.31 7.54 7.32
CA ASN A 194 15.62 6.58 6.46
C ASN A 194 14.20 6.33 6.99
N TRP A 195 13.38 5.57 6.27
CA TRP A 195 11.99 5.28 6.66
C TRP A 195 11.81 4.70 8.06
N LYS A 196 12.86 4.10 8.66
CA LYS A 196 12.81 3.50 10.01
C LYS A 196 13.35 4.44 11.10
N ASN A 197 14.23 5.37 10.75
CA ASN A 197 14.95 6.22 11.69
C ASN A 197 15.10 7.63 11.10
N LEU A 198 13.97 8.34 11.10
CA LEU A 198 13.90 9.76 10.73
C LEU A 198 14.28 10.62 11.93
N ARG A 199 15.22 11.54 11.74
CA ARG A 199 15.64 12.50 12.76
C ARG A 199 15.28 13.91 12.31
N ILE A 200 14.83 14.71 13.26
CA ILE A 200 14.56 16.13 13.05
C ILE A 200 15.52 16.91 13.94
N GLN A 201 16.23 17.87 13.36
CA GLN A 201 17.14 18.76 14.06
C GLN A 201 16.82 20.20 13.70
N ARG A 202 17.02 21.13 14.64
CA ARG A 202 16.92 22.56 14.32
C ARG A 202 18.08 22.92 13.38
N GLY A 203 17.76 23.51 12.24
CA GLY A 203 18.75 24.03 11.30
C GLY A 203 19.38 25.33 11.81
N PRO A 204 20.55 25.71 11.26
CA PRO A 204 21.14 27.01 11.49
C PRO A 204 20.25 28.14 10.98
#